data_AF-A0A7C2UA71-F1
#
_entry.id   AF-A0A7C2UA71-F1
#
_cell.length_a   1.000
_cell.length_b   1.000
_cell.length_c   1.000
_cell.angle_alpha   90.00
_cell.angle_beta   90.00
_cell.angle_gamma   90.00
#
_symmetry.space_group_name_H-M   'P 1'
#
loop_
_entity.id
_entity.type
_entity.pdbx_description
1 polymer ?
#
loop_
_entity_poly.entity_id
_entity_poly.type
_entity_poly.pdbx_seq_one_letter_code
_entity_poly.pdbx_strand_id
1 'polypeptide(L)'
;MAARGGEAVSSDNLPLKGIRVADFSWFGAGPIFTMALAHYGAEVIRVESQIRLDGLRITQPMPKDKPPGINLSGYYNNFNAGKLSFALNMASERGRELALRLIARSDIVAENFTPGTFEKWGLTYERIVQVKPDIIMVREPMQGLTGPHRDFAGFGAVITPLAGLSYLSGFPHRPPVGLGTNYTDYVVNPGHALVATLAALHYRNRTGKGQLIEVAQLESSVNVIGVALLDCAANGRVQERQGNRLPYACPHGAYPCRGDDRWVAIAVFNDDEWRAFCDVVGEEWTRDGRFATFLSRKAHEDELDRLISSWTAQHEAEEVMERLQAAGVPAGVVQSAADTLDRDPHLKARGYYYYLDHPEAGRTAYDGPGFRLSATPGGPRGPAPLLGQHTEYVCKQVLGLSEDEIADLVADGVLQ
;
A
#
# COMPACT_ATOMS: atom_id res chain seq x y z
N MET A 1 25.45 11.87 2.79
CA MET A 1 25.65 11.74 4.25
C MET A 1 25.18 13.03 4.93
N ALA A 2 24.05 12.93 5.62
CA ALA A 2 23.72 13.73 6.79
C ALA A 2 22.90 12.80 7.68
N ALA A 3 23.61 11.88 8.34
CA ALA A 3 23.04 11.14 9.46
C ALA A 3 22.73 12.18 10.54
N ARG A 4 21.44 12.40 10.84
CA ARG A 4 20.99 13.07 12.07
C ARG A 4 20.22 11.99 12.83
N GLY A 5 20.57 11.63 14.06
CA GLY A 5 20.93 12.55 15.15
C GLY A 5 19.71 12.88 16.02
N GLY A 6 18.56 12.25 15.79
CA GLY A 6 17.64 11.93 16.88
C GLY A 6 18.14 10.63 17.52
N GLU A 7 18.18 10.55 18.84
CA GLU A 7 18.42 9.29 19.53
C GLU A 7 17.57 8.21 18.87
N ALA A 8 18.20 7.14 18.37
CA ALA A 8 17.47 6.02 17.83
C ALA A 8 16.52 5.57 18.95
N VAL A 9 15.21 5.78 18.77
CA VAL A 9 14.22 5.30 19.72
C VAL A 9 14.48 3.81 19.86
N SER A 10 14.87 3.38 21.07
CA SER A 10 15.09 1.98 21.37
C SER A 10 13.88 1.19 20.87
N SER A 11 14.12 0.02 20.27
CA SER A 11 13.04 -0.85 19.81
C SER A 11 12.03 -1.15 20.93
N ASP A 12 12.47 -1.06 22.19
CA ASP A 12 11.64 -1.25 23.38
C ASP A 12 10.61 -0.14 23.64
N ASN A 13 10.75 1.03 23.00
CA ASN A 13 9.85 2.18 23.16
C ASN A 13 8.88 2.37 21.98
N LEU A 14 8.80 1.42 21.04
CA LEU A 14 7.89 1.51 19.90
C LEU A 14 6.44 1.21 20.30
N PRO A 15 5.45 1.83 19.62
CA PRO A 15 4.07 1.84 20.10
C PRO A 15 3.38 0.48 20.06
N LEU A 16 3.87 -0.46 19.25
CA LEU A 16 3.38 -1.84 19.18
C LEU A 16 4.37 -2.85 19.78
N LYS A 17 5.39 -2.40 20.52
CA LYS A 17 6.26 -3.30 21.26
C LYS A 17 5.43 -4.19 22.19
N GLY A 18 5.71 -5.49 22.15
CA GLY A 18 5.00 -6.50 22.95
C GLY A 18 3.75 -7.05 22.27
N ILE A 19 3.36 -6.54 21.09
CA ILE A 19 2.33 -7.15 20.24
C ILE A 19 2.97 -8.18 19.33
N ARG A 20 2.44 -9.41 19.31
CA ARG A 20 2.84 -10.47 18.36
C ARG A 20 1.74 -10.74 17.33
N VAL A 21 2.13 -10.88 16.07
CA VAL A 21 1.24 -11.16 14.94
C VAL A 21 1.62 -12.48 14.30
N ALA A 22 0.66 -13.42 14.20
CA ALA A 22 0.76 -14.58 13.33
C ALA A 22 0.20 -14.22 11.95
N ASP A 23 1.10 -13.95 11.00
CA ASP A 23 0.77 -13.48 9.66
C ASP A 23 0.72 -14.65 8.67
N PHE A 24 -0.48 -15.06 8.28
CA PHE A 24 -0.74 -16.07 7.25
C PHE A 24 -1.09 -15.45 5.91
N SER A 25 -1.00 -14.12 5.78
CA SER A 25 -1.42 -13.43 4.57
C SER A 25 -0.50 -13.72 3.38
N TRP A 26 -0.99 -13.49 2.17
CA TRP A 26 -0.25 -13.65 0.92
C TRP A 26 -0.50 -12.46 -0.01
N PHE A 27 0.38 -12.25 -0.99
CA PHE A 27 0.27 -11.13 -1.93
C PHE A 27 0.34 -9.74 -1.26
N GLY A 28 -0.43 -8.75 -1.70
CA GLY A 28 -0.23 -7.34 -1.35
C GLY A 28 -0.88 -6.92 -0.04
N ALA A 29 -2.22 -6.96 0.02
CA ALA A 29 -3.00 -6.28 1.07
C ALA A 29 -2.60 -6.69 2.50
N GLY A 30 -2.69 -7.99 2.81
CA GLY A 30 -2.34 -8.49 4.14
C GLY A 30 -0.87 -8.27 4.51
N PRO A 31 0.10 -8.59 3.62
CA PRO A 31 1.51 -8.34 3.93
C PRO A 31 1.86 -6.87 4.17
N ILE A 32 1.28 -5.94 3.42
CA ILE A 32 1.48 -4.49 3.63
C ILE A 32 0.91 -4.06 4.98
N PHE A 33 -0.28 -4.54 5.34
CA PHE A 33 -0.89 -4.30 6.65
C PHE A 33 0.01 -4.80 7.79
N THR A 34 0.43 -6.06 7.76
CA THR A 34 1.23 -6.62 8.84
C THR A 34 2.65 -6.07 8.85
N MET A 35 3.22 -5.67 7.70
CA MET A 35 4.48 -4.93 7.65
C MET A 35 4.37 -3.58 8.36
N ALA A 36 3.26 -2.86 8.18
CA ALA A 36 3.03 -1.62 8.90
C ALA A 36 3.06 -1.84 10.42
N LEU A 37 2.48 -2.94 10.92
CA LEU A 37 2.58 -3.30 12.34
C LEU A 37 4.05 -3.56 12.78
N ALA A 38 4.83 -4.27 11.97
CA ALA A 38 6.25 -4.52 12.24
C ALA A 38 7.07 -3.22 12.31
N HIS A 39 6.82 -2.28 11.40
CA HIS A 39 7.48 -0.97 11.38
C HIS A 39 7.28 -0.16 12.67
N TYR A 40 6.19 -0.44 13.38
CA TYR A 40 5.81 0.20 14.64
C TYR A 40 6.06 -0.68 15.88
N GLY A 41 6.84 -1.76 15.74
CA GLY A 41 7.41 -2.53 16.85
C GLY A 41 6.73 -3.86 17.17
N ALA A 42 5.71 -4.26 16.42
CA ALA A 42 5.10 -5.58 16.58
C ALA A 42 6.07 -6.69 16.12
N GLU A 43 6.09 -7.82 16.83
CA GLU A 43 6.77 -9.02 16.38
C GLU A 43 5.87 -9.76 15.38
N VAL A 44 6.13 -9.57 14.09
CA VAL A 44 5.33 -10.15 13.02
C VAL A 44 6.00 -11.41 12.50
N ILE A 45 5.37 -12.55 12.75
CA ILE A 45 5.83 -13.87 12.34
C ILE A 45 5.01 -14.30 11.14
N ARG A 46 5.63 -14.22 9.95
CA ARG A 46 5.06 -14.64 8.70
C ARG A 46 5.15 -16.15 8.55
N VAL A 47 4.02 -16.83 8.41
CA VAL A 47 3.94 -18.27 8.16
C VAL A 47 3.94 -18.51 6.65
N GLU A 48 4.93 -19.24 6.15
CA GLU A 48 5.12 -19.50 4.72
C GLU A 48 5.45 -20.96 4.47
N SER A 49 5.40 -21.41 3.21
CA SER A 49 5.78 -22.77 2.83
C SER A 49 6.68 -22.77 1.59
N GLN A 50 7.66 -23.66 1.58
CA GLN A 50 8.49 -23.98 0.41
C GLN A 50 7.69 -24.73 -0.67
N ILE A 51 6.67 -25.49 -0.27
CA ILE A 51 5.83 -26.29 -1.19
C ILE A 51 4.88 -25.37 -1.95
N ARG A 52 4.32 -24.38 -1.26
CA ARG A 52 3.42 -23.38 -1.84
C ARG A 52 3.92 -21.99 -1.47
N LEU A 53 4.84 -21.51 -2.29
CA LEU A 53 5.40 -20.17 -2.18
C LEU A 53 4.30 -19.11 -2.30
N ASP A 54 4.46 -18.01 -1.58
CA ASP A 54 3.77 -16.77 -1.91
C ASP A 54 4.18 -16.35 -3.33
N GLY A 55 3.20 -16.03 -4.18
CA GLY A 55 3.45 -15.56 -5.54
C GLY A 55 4.35 -14.32 -5.58
N LEU A 56 4.35 -13.49 -4.54
CA LEU A 56 5.27 -12.35 -4.47
C LEU A 56 6.73 -12.77 -4.48
N ARG A 57 7.12 -13.91 -3.89
CA ARG A 57 8.53 -14.37 -3.88
C ARG A 57 9.10 -14.59 -5.27
N ILE A 58 8.24 -14.87 -6.24
CA ILE A 58 8.61 -15.17 -7.64
C ILE A 58 8.16 -14.08 -8.64
N THR A 59 7.59 -12.98 -8.16
CA THR A 59 7.14 -11.87 -9.01
C THR A 59 8.26 -10.84 -9.21
N GLN A 60 8.30 -10.21 -10.38
CA GLN A 60 9.20 -9.09 -10.67
C GLN A 60 8.86 -7.84 -9.81
N PRO A 61 9.79 -6.90 -9.63
CA PRO A 61 11.15 -6.87 -10.16
C PRO A 61 12.13 -7.75 -9.39
N MET A 62 13.13 -8.31 -10.08
CA MET A 62 14.28 -8.98 -9.49
C MET A 62 15.59 -8.30 -9.93
N PRO A 63 16.62 -8.23 -9.08
CA PRO A 63 17.94 -7.73 -9.47
C PRO A 63 18.49 -8.50 -10.67
N LYS A 64 18.96 -7.78 -11.70
CA LYS A 64 19.45 -8.39 -12.96
C LYS A 64 20.81 -9.08 -12.80
N ASP A 65 21.59 -8.68 -11.79
CA ASP A 65 22.96 -9.12 -11.52
C ASP A 65 23.05 -10.26 -10.49
N LYS A 66 21.90 -10.84 -10.09
CA LYS A 66 21.83 -11.92 -9.11
C LYS A 66 21.37 -13.24 -9.76
N PRO A 67 21.88 -14.40 -9.30
CA PRO A 67 21.39 -15.70 -9.76
C PRO A 67 19.92 -15.89 -9.36
N PRO A 68 19.07 -16.57 -10.15
CA PRO A 68 17.66 -16.77 -9.81
C PRO A 68 17.46 -17.34 -8.39
N GLY A 69 16.49 -16.79 -7.66
CA GLY A 69 16.22 -17.19 -6.27
C GLY A 69 14.88 -16.66 -5.78
N ILE A 70 14.31 -17.32 -4.77
CA ILE A 70 12.98 -17.03 -4.23
C ILE A 70 12.96 -15.86 -3.22
N ASN A 71 14.13 -15.29 -2.90
CA ASN A 71 14.28 -14.13 -2.00
C ASN A 71 14.70 -12.87 -2.78
N LEU A 72 14.57 -12.88 -4.11
CA LEU A 72 15.02 -11.78 -4.98
C LEU A 72 13.93 -10.78 -5.37
N SER A 73 12.66 -11.15 -5.21
CA SER A 73 11.56 -10.26 -5.57
C SER A 73 11.61 -8.99 -4.74
N GLY A 74 11.83 -7.85 -5.40
CA GLY A 74 11.71 -6.52 -4.80
C GLY A 74 10.31 -6.27 -4.26
N TYR A 75 9.30 -6.94 -4.82
CA TYR A 75 7.91 -6.81 -4.42
C TYR A 75 7.64 -7.51 -3.08
N TYR A 76 8.10 -8.77 -2.94
CA TYR A 76 8.09 -9.47 -1.64
C TYR A 76 8.92 -8.71 -0.62
N ASN A 77 10.14 -8.32 -1.01
CA ASN A 77 11.10 -7.70 -0.12
C ASN A 77 10.55 -6.39 0.45
N ASN A 78 9.98 -5.53 -0.40
CA ASN A 78 9.43 -4.26 0.06
C ASN A 78 8.28 -4.45 1.05
N PHE A 79 7.38 -5.43 0.84
CA PHE A 79 6.17 -5.62 1.66
C PHE A 79 6.32 -6.55 2.86
N ASN A 80 7.53 -7.04 3.12
CA ASN A 80 7.82 -7.93 4.25
C ASN A 80 9.05 -7.50 5.06
N ALA A 81 9.54 -6.27 4.83
CA ALA A 81 10.66 -5.72 5.57
C ALA A 81 10.38 -5.68 7.09
N GLY A 82 11.36 -6.12 7.87
CA GLY A 82 11.27 -6.16 9.33
C GLY A 82 10.40 -7.29 9.91
N LYS A 83 9.85 -8.19 9.09
CA LYS A 83 9.14 -9.39 9.58
C LYS A 83 10.10 -10.55 9.87
N LEU A 84 9.60 -11.52 10.63
CA LEU A 84 10.20 -12.85 10.79
C LEU A 84 9.53 -13.83 9.82
N SER A 85 10.23 -14.86 9.36
CA SER A 85 9.71 -15.91 8.47
C SER A 85 9.79 -17.27 9.15
N PHE A 86 8.65 -17.94 9.26
CA PHE A 86 8.47 -19.27 9.81
C PHE A 86 7.98 -20.21 8.71
N ALA A 87 8.84 -21.15 8.30
CA ALA A 87 8.53 -22.07 7.23
C ALA A 87 7.84 -23.32 7.79
N LEU A 88 6.58 -23.51 7.39
CA LEU A 88 5.67 -24.48 7.97
C LEU A 88 4.80 -25.14 6.89
N ASN A 89 4.76 -26.45 6.90
CA ASN A 89 3.91 -27.22 6.00
C ASN A 89 2.46 -27.30 6.50
N MET A 90 1.60 -26.41 5.99
CA MET A 90 0.17 -26.38 6.35
C MET A 90 -0.66 -27.57 5.80
N ALA A 91 -0.08 -28.43 4.95
CA ALA A 91 -0.72 -29.67 4.53
C ALA A 91 -0.62 -30.77 5.60
N SER A 92 0.33 -30.67 6.53
CA SER A 92 0.49 -31.60 7.64
C SER A 92 -0.47 -31.28 8.80
N GLU A 93 -1.02 -32.30 9.45
CA GLU A 93 -1.78 -32.14 10.70
C GLU A 93 -0.92 -31.53 11.81
N ARG A 94 0.30 -32.06 12.01
CA ARG A 94 1.29 -31.48 12.96
C ARG A 94 1.64 -30.03 12.61
N GLY A 95 1.65 -29.70 11.31
CA GLY A 95 1.84 -28.31 10.85
C GLY A 95 0.70 -27.40 11.30
N ARG A 96 -0.55 -27.83 11.10
CA ARG A 96 -1.74 -27.08 11.54
C ARG A 96 -1.80 -26.94 13.08
N GLU A 97 -1.35 -27.95 13.81
CA GLU A 97 -1.23 -27.89 15.28
C GLU A 97 -0.19 -26.85 15.72
N LEU A 98 0.98 -26.80 15.07
CA LEU A 98 1.99 -25.76 15.34
C LEU A 98 1.48 -24.35 14.99
N ALA A 99 0.74 -24.21 13.89
CA ALA A 99 0.08 -22.95 13.54
C ALA A 99 -0.89 -22.51 14.64
N LEU A 100 -1.71 -23.42 15.17
CA LEU A 100 -2.62 -23.12 16.28
C LEU A 100 -1.86 -22.74 17.56
N ARG A 101 -0.73 -23.41 17.85
CA ARG A 101 0.16 -23.04 18.99
C ARG A 101 0.76 -21.65 18.81
N LEU A 102 1.16 -21.28 17.60
CA LEU A 102 1.66 -19.94 17.29
C LEU A 102 0.57 -18.89 17.49
N ILE A 103 -0.65 -19.14 17.00
CA ILE A 103 -1.81 -18.27 17.22
C ILE A 103 -2.10 -18.10 18.71
N ALA A 104 -2.04 -19.19 19.50
CA ALA A 104 -2.23 -19.13 20.95
C ALA A 104 -1.18 -18.29 21.69
N ARG A 105 0.01 -18.09 21.08
CA ARG A 105 1.08 -17.23 21.59
C ARG A 105 1.08 -15.82 21.03
N SER A 106 0.10 -15.48 20.18
CA SER A 106 0.01 -14.21 19.46
C SER A 106 -1.15 -13.35 19.96
N ASP A 107 -1.07 -12.06 19.67
CA ASP A 107 -2.11 -11.07 19.95
C ASP A 107 -3.07 -10.90 18.77
N ILE A 108 -2.54 -11.06 17.56
CA ILE A 108 -3.24 -10.89 16.30
C ILE A 108 -2.95 -12.11 15.42
N VAL A 109 -3.97 -12.59 14.72
CA VAL A 109 -3.82 -13.50 13.57
C VAL A 109 -4.40 -12.81 12.34
N ALA A 110 -3.64 -12.79 11.24
CA ALA A 110 -4.02 -12.10 10.00
C ALA A 110 -4.01 -13.04 8.81
N GLU A 111 -5.06 -13.00 7.99
CA GLU A 111 -5.17 -13.78 6.76
C GLU A 111 -6.04 -13.06 5.71
N ASN A 112 -5.77 -13.31 4.44
CA ASN A 112 -6.49 -12.73 3.30
C ASN A 112 -6.72 -13.77 2.18
N PHE A 113 -7.01 -15.01 2.58
CA PHE A 113 -7.36 -16.07 1.66
C PHE A 113 -8.84 -15.97 1.25
N THR A 114 -9.18 -16.63 0.15
CA THR A 114 -10.58 -16.93 -0.15
C THR A 114 -11.20 -17.74 1.00
N PRO A 115 -12.41 -17.39 1.47
CA PRO A 115 -13.11 -18.12 2.53
C PRO A 115 -13.11 -19.64 2.29
N GLY A 116 -12.89 -20.40 3.35
CA GLY A 116 -12.76 -21.87 3.31
C GLY A 116 -11.33 -22.38 3.53
N THR A 117 -10.29 -21.57 3.33
CA THR A 117 -8.90 -22.02 3.50
C THR A 117 -8.57 -22.29 4.97
N PHE A 118 -8.82 -21.33 5.86
CA PHE A 118 -8.63 -21.50 7.31
C PHE A 118 -9.54 -22.59 7.88
N GLU A 119 -10.78 -22.68 7.37
CA GLU A 119 -11.74 -23.70 7.76
C GLU A 119 -11.24 -25.11 7.42
N LYS A 120 -10.65 -25.31 6.22
CA LYS A 120 -10.00 -26.59 5.84
C LYS A 120 -8.79 -26.93 6.71
N TRP A 121 -8.13 -25.93 7.27
CA TRP A 121 -7.04 -26.12 8.22
C TRP A 121 -7.52 -26.30 9.67
N GLY A 122 -8.83 -26.22 9.94
CA GLY A 122 -9.37 -26.28 11.30
C GLY A 122 -9.08 -25.03 12.14
N LEU A 123 -8.67 -23.93 11.50
CA LEU A 123 -8.32 -22.66 12.14
C LEU A 123 -9.50 -21.68 12.09
N THR A 124 -10.72 -22.13 12.42
CA THR A 124 -11.88 -21.22 12.47
C THR A 124 -11.75 -20.24 13.65
N TYR A 125 -12.44 -19.10 13.57
CA TYR A 125 -12.42 -18.13 14.67
C TYR A 125 -12.91 -18.75 15.99
N GLU A 126 -13.95 -19.59 15.93
CA GLU A 126 -14.49 -20.29 17.09
C GLU A 126 -13.45 -21.21 17.73
N ARG A 127 -12.65 -21.92 16.91
CA ARG A 127 -11.57 -22.77 17.41
C ARG A 127 -10.42 -21.96 17.98
N ILE A 128 -10.06 -20.85 17.34
CA ILE A 128 -8.97 -19.97 17.77
C ILE A 128 -9.30 -19.32 19.12
N VAL A 129 -10.54 -18.85 19.32
CA VAL A 129 -10.98 -18.22 20.59
C VAL A 129 -10.95 -19.22 21.76
N GLN A 130 -11.12 -20.52 21.51
CA GLN A 130 -10.98 -21.54 22.56
C GLN A 130 -9.57 -21.62 23.14
N VAL A 131 -8.53 -21.34 22.35
CA VAL A 131 -7.13 -21.38 22.80
C VAL A 131 -6.59 -20.01 23.20
N LYS A 132 -7.17 -18.92 22.68
CA LYS A 132 -6.79 -17.54 23.00
C LYS A 132 -8.03 -16.62 22.98
N PRO A 133 -8.76 -16.49 24.11
CA PRO A 133 -10.05 -15.78 24.15
C PRO A 133 -10.00 -14.28 23.82
N ASP A 134 -8.83 -13.66 23.94
CA ASP A 134 -8.56 -12.24 23.70
C ASP A 134 -7.87 -11.97 22.36
N ILE A 135 -7.81 -12.96 21.46
CA ILE A 135 -7.20 -12.84 20.12
C ILE A 135 -7.97 -11.85 19.23
N ILE A 136 -7.23 -11.07 18.45
CA ILE A 136 -7.79 -10.28 17.36
C ILE A 136 -7.54 -11.03 16.06
N MET A 137 -8.59 -11.47 15.37
CA MET A 137 -8.47 -12.13 14.07
C MET A 137 -8.84 -11.14 12.98
N VAL A 138 -7.92 -10.87 12.05
CA VAL A 138 -8.15 -10.04 10.86
C VAL A 138 -8.30 -10.95 9.65
N ARG A 139 -9.44 -10.85 8.97
CA ARG A 139 -9.72 -11.54 7.71
C ARG A 139 -9.99 -10.51 6.63
N GLU A 140 -9.26 -10.60 5.52
CA GLU A 140 -9.45 -9.70 4.37
C GLU A 140 -9.90 -10.47 3.11
N PRO A 141 -11.08 -11.11 3.11
CA PRO A 141 -11.61 -11.76 1.92
C PRO A 141 -11.98 -10.74 0.83
N MET A 142 -12.00 -11.16 -0.42
CA MET A 142 -12.20 -10.24 -1.53
C MET A 142 -13.57 -9.53 -1.51
N GLN A 143 -14.65 -10.25 -1.21
CA GLN A 143 -16.02 -9.72 -1.20
C GLN A 143 -16.82 -10.13 0.04
N GLY A 144 -16.12 -10.44 1.14
CA GLY A 144 -16.72 -10.82 2.42
C GLY A 144 -16.73 -12.33 2.70
N LEU A 145 -17.01 -12.66 3.96
CA LEU A 145 -17.15 -13.99 4.54
C LEU A 145 -18.57 -14.55 4.35
N THR A 146 -19.51 -13.70 3.92
CA THR A 146 -20.92 -14.00 3.67
C THR A 146 -21.38 -13.38 2.34
N GLY A 147 -22.62 -13.64 1.94
CA GLY A 147 -23.19 -13.08 0.71
C GLY A 147 -22.90 -13.91 -0.55
N PRO A 148 -23.48 -13.52 -1.70
CA PRO A 148 -23.45 -14.30 -2.93
C PRO A 148 -22.05 -14.46 -3.54
N HIS A 149 -21.13 -13.56 -3.20
CA HIS A 149 -19.76 -13.54 -3.73
C HIS A 149 -18.71 -14.00 -2.70
N ARG A 150 -19.14 -14.67 -1.62
CA ARG A 150 -18.24 -15.20 -0.58
C ARG A 150 -17.05 -15.95 -1.15
N ASP A 151 -17.28 -16.82 -2.14
CA ASP A 151 -16.24 -17.68 -2.71
C ASP A 151 -15.49 -17.02 -3.89
N PHE A 152 -15.70 -15.72 -4.13
CA PHE A 152 -15.05 -14.99 -5.20
C PHE A 152 -13.56 -14.79 -4.88
N ALA A 153 -12.69 -15.28 -5.77
CA ALA A 153 -11.24 -15.17 -5.66
C ALA A 153 -10.68 -14.20 -6.71
N GLY A 154 -9.64 -13.47 -6.35
CA GLY A 154 -8.97 -12.52 -7.23
C GLY A 154 -7.92 -11.68 -6.50
N PHE A 155 -7.41 -10.67 -7.20
CA PHE A 155 -6.33 -9.79 -6.73
C PHE A 155 -6.75 -8.31 -6.87
N GLY A 156 -5.98 -7.35 -6.36
CA GLY A 156 -6.30 -5.92 -6.42
C GLY A 156 -6.63 -5.38 -7.81
N ALA A 157 -5.98 -5.90 -8.86
CA ALA A 157 -6.29 -5.55 -10.25
C ALA A 157 -7.76 -5.87 -10.64
N VAL A 158 -8.38 -6.83 -9.97
CA VAL A 158 -9.80 -7.19 -10.14
C VAL A 158 -10.70 -6.35 -9.23
N ILE A 159 -10.25 -6.00 -8.01
CA ILE A 159 -11.04 -5.17 -7.08
C ILE A 159 -11.24 -3.77 -7.65
N THR A 160 -10.21 -3.19 -8.26
CA THR A 160 -10.24 -1.83 -8.81
C THR A 160 -11.44 -1.59 -9.76
N PRO A 161 -11.66 -2.41 -10.81
CA PRO A 161 -12.85 -2.27 -11.65
C PRO A 161 -14.16 -2.65 -10.93
N LEU A 162 -14.16 -3.66 -10.06
CA LEU A 162 -15.36 -4.07 -9.31
C LEU A 162 -15.85 -2.97 -8.36
N ALA A 163 -14.93 -2.20 -7.77
CA ALA A 163 -15.22 -1.10 -6.86
C ALA A 163 -15.62 0.20 -7.60
N GLY A 164 -15.68 0.20 -8.94
CA GLY A 164 -16.03 1.37 -9.74
C GLY A 164 -14.90 2.37 -9.99
N LEU A 165 -13.69 2.13 -9.45
CA LEU A 165 -12.54 3.04 -9.64
C LEU A 165 -12.16 3.16 -11.12
N SER A 166 -12.12 2.05 -11.85
CA SER A 166 -11.82 2.07 -13.29
C SER A 166 -12.90 2.82 -14.08
N TYR A 167 -14.16 2.84 -13.61
CA TYR A 167 -15.23 3.60 -14.28
C TYR A 167 -14.98 5.10 -14.24
N LEU A 168 -14.38 5.61 -13.16
CA LEU A 168 -14.06 7.03 -12.97
C LEU A 168 -12.68 7.42 -13.55
N SER A 169 -11.81 6.44 -13.81
CA SER A 169 -10.45 6.65 -14.29
C SER A 169 -10.32 6.57 -15.81
N GLY A 170 -9.62 7.53 -16.40
CA GLY A 170 -9.33 7.60 -17.83
C GLY A 170 -9.87 8.86 -18.49
N PHE A 171 -9.75 8.93 -19.82
CA PHE A 171 -10.26 10.05 -20.61
C PHE A 171 -11.73 9.84 -21.02
N PRO A 172 -12.49 10.93 -21.22
CA PRO A 172 -13.84 10.88 -21.76
C PRO A 172 -13.90 10.06 -23.07
N HIS A 173 -15.01 9.34 -23.27
CA HIS A 173 -15.27 8.54 -24.49
C HIS A 173 -14.22 7.46 -24.81
N ARG A 174 -13.34 7.13 -23.86
CA ARG A 174 -12.43 5.98 -23.93
C ARG A 174 -12.91 4.86 -22.99
N PRO A 175 -12.50 3.60 -23.24
CA PRO A 175 -12.74 2.52 -22.30
C PRO A 175 -12.19 2.84 -20.90
N PRO A 176 -12.81 2.30 -19.83
CA PRO A 176 -12.26 2.32 -18.48
C PRO A 176 -10.81 1.85 -18.45
N VAL A 177 -9.95 2.55 -17.70
CA VAL A 177 -8.54 2.16 -17.50
C VAL A 177 -8.21 2.11 -16.01
N GLY A 178 -7.32 1.20 -15.64
CA GLY A 178 -6.84 1.10 -14.26
C GLY A 178 -6.02 2.32 -13.84
N LEU A 179 -5.71 2.40 -12.55
CA LEU A 179 -4.96 3.52 -11.95
C LEU A 179 -3.44 3.41 -12.14
N GLY A 180 -2.97 2.48 -12.99
CA GLY A 180 -1.54 2.17 -13.15
C GLY A 180 -0.91 1.41 -11.98
N THR A 181 -1.69 1.09 -10.95
CA THR A 181 -1.23 0.40 -9.73
C THR A 181 -2.38 -0.36 -9.05
N ASN A 182 -2.07 -1.26 -8.12
CA ASN A 182 -3.06 -1.98 -7.31
C ASN A 182 -3.48 -1.12 -6.10
N TYR A 183 -4.09 0.04 -6.35
CA TYR A 183 -4.39 1.05 -5.32
C TYR A 183 -5.17 0.50 -4.12
N THR A 184 -6.12 -0.40 -4.38
CA THR A 184 -6.92 -1.08 -3.35
C THR A 184 -6.05 -1.90 -2.41
N ASP A 185 -5.07 -2.62 -2.95
CA ASP A 185 -4.20 -3.52 -2.18
C ASP A 185 -3.05 -2.78 -1.51
N TYR A 186 -2.64 -1.62 -2.02
CA TYR A 186 -1.50 -0.88 -1.48
C TYR A 186 -1.89 0.14 -0.42
N VAL A 187 -3.08 0.72 -0.53
CA VAL A 187 -3.49 1.85 0.32
C VAL A 187 -4.77 1.56 1.06
N VAL A 188 -5.84 1.24 0.32
CA VAL A 188 -7.20 1.24 0.88
C VAL A 188 -7.41 0.08 1.88
N ASN A 189 -7.21 -1.16 1.43
CA ASN A 189 -7.43 -2.35 2.26
C ASN A 189 -6.46 -2.41 3.45
N PRO A 190 -5.13 -2.26 3.26
CA PRO A 190 -4.20 -2.24 4.40
C PRO A 190 -4.49 -1.10 5.39
N GLY A 191 -4.90 0.06 4.89
CA GLY A 191 -5.24 1.22 5.71
C GLY A 191 -6.44 0.97 6.62
N HIS A 192 -7.53 0.43 6.05
CA HIS A 192 -8.71 0.06 6.84
C HIS A 192 -8.43 -1.08 7.82
N ALA A 193 -7.66 -2.10 7.41
CA ALA A 193 -7.22 -3.18 8.29
C ALA A 193 -6.39 -2.66 9.48
N LEU A 194 -5.47 -1.72 9.23
CA LEU A 194 -4.66 -1.08 10.27
C LEU A 194 -5.54 -0.31 11.26
N VAL A 195 -6.46 0.53 10.79
CA VAL A 195 -7.37 1.30 11.66
C VAL A 195 -8.25 0.37 12.51
N ALA A 196 -8.85 -0.65 11.89
CA ALA A 196 -9.68 -1.62 12.59
C ALA A 196 -8.89 -2.40 13.66
N THR A 197 -7.65 -2.79 13.33
CA THR A 197 -6.75 -3.50 14.26
C THR A 197 -6.36 -2.64 15.45
N LEU A 198 -6.02 -1.36 15.23
CA LEU A 198 -5.70 -0.43 16.31
C LEU A 198 -6.91 -0.17 17.22
N ALA A 199 -8.11 -0.03 16.64
CA ALA A 199 -9.36 0.07 17.40
C ALA A 199 -9.63 -1.20 18.22
N ALA A 200 -9.37 -2.38 17.66
CA ALA A 200 -9.52 -3.66 18.36
C ALA A 200 -8.51 -3.85 19.49
N LEU A 201 -7.25 -3.45 19.28
CA LEU A 201 -6.24 -3.43 20.34
C LEU A 201 -6.68 -2.50 21.48
N HIS A 202 -7.20 -1.32 21.16
CA HIS A 202 -7.74 -0.40 22.17
C HIS A 202 -8.94 -0.99 22.93
N TYR A 203 -9.87 -1.63 22.23
CA TYR A 203 -11.01 -2.34 22.83
C TYR A 203 -10.55 -3.48 23.75
N ARG A 204 -9.60 -4.31 23.29
CA ARG A 204 -9.02 -5.40 24.06
C ARG A 204 -8.33 -4.91 25.33
N ASN A 205 -7.54 -3.84 25.25
CA ASN A 205 -6.86 -3.28 26.42
C ASN A 205 -7.84 -2.76 27.49
N ARG A 206 -9.04 -2.32 27.08
CA ARG A 206 -10.09 -1.86 27.99
C ARG A 206 -10.94 -2.97 28.57
N THR A 207 -11.13 -4.06 27.83
CA THR A 207 -12.17 -5.07 28.15
C THR A 207 -11.62 -6.47 28.40
N GLY A 208 -10.36 -6.72 28.06
CA GLY A 208 -9.75 -8.06 28.02
C GLY A 208 -10.28 -8.95 26.90
N LYS A 209 -11.06 -8.43 25.93
CA LYS A 209 -11.72 -9.23 24.89
C LYS A 209 -11.18 -8.91 23.50
N GLY A 210 -10.92 -9.97 22.73
CA GLY A 210 -10.58 -9.89 21.32
C GLY A 210 -11.82 -9.76 20.44
N GLN A 211 -11.62 -9.77 19.12
CA GLN A 211 -12.71 -9.77 18.15
C GLN A 211 -12.26 -10.26 16.77
N LEU A 212 -13.23 -10.72 15.98
CA LEU A 212 -13.09 -10.95 14.55
C LEU A 212 -13.29 -9.63 13.82
N ILE A 213 -12.30 -9.24 13.03
CA ILE A 213 -12.35 -8.13 12.08
C ILE A 213 -12.47 -8.74 10.69
N GLU A 214 -13.50 -8.32 9.98
CA GLU A 214 -13.68 -8.58 8.56
C GLU A 214 -13.44 -7.29 7.78
N VAL A 215 -12.49 -7.32 6.86
CA VAL A 215 -12.28 -6.27 5.86
C VAL A 215 -12.62 -6.86 4.50
N ALA A 216 -13.89 -6.83 4.14
CA ALA A 216 -14.31 -7.18 2.79
C ALA A 216 -13.65 -6.19 1.81
N GLN A 217 -12.68 -6.66 1.03
CA GLN A 217 -11.81 -5.77 0.26
C GLN A 217 -12.58 -4.93 -0.76
N LEU A 218 -13.68 -5.46 -1.33
CA LEU A 218 -14.57 -4.70 -2.20
C LEU A 218 -15.27 -3.55 -1.46
N GLU A 219 -15.85 -3.79 -0.29
CA GLU A 219 -16.56 -2.76 0.50
C GLU A 219 -15.59 -1.65 0.94
N SER A 220 -14.43 -2.08 1.43
CA SER A 220 -13.30 -1.22 1.76
C SER A 220 -12.90 -0.34 0.57
N SER A 221 -12.84 -0.92 -0.64
CA SER A 221 -12.46 -0.20 -1.86
C SER A 221 -13.57 0.70 -2.43
N VAL A 222 -14.85 0.37 -2.23
CA VAL A 222 -15.98 1.22 -2.64
C VAL A 222 -16.03 2.51 -1.80
N ASN A 223 -15.52 2.47 -0.56
CA ASN A 223 -15.53 3.63 0.34
C ASN A 223 -14.91 4.89 -0.29
N VAL A 224 -13.87 4.74 -1.12
CA VAL A 224 -13.14 5.90 -1.69
C VAL A 224 -13.86 6.58 -2.85
N ILE A 225 -14.95 6.01 -3.37
CA ILE A 225 -15.80 6.64 -4.41
C ILE A 225 -17.10 7.25 -3.85
N GLY A 226 -17.15 7.49 -2.53
CA GLY A 226 -18.36 7.94 -1.83
C GLY A 226 -19.01 9.21 -2.39
N VAL A 227 -18.23 10.16 -2.93
CA VAL A 227 -18.77 11.39 -3.56
C VAL A 227 -19.52 11.06 -4.85
N ALA A 228 -19.03 10.14 -5.67
CA ALA A 228 -19.70 9.70 -6.89
C ALA A 228 -21.01 8.96 -6.58
N LEU A 229 -20.99 8.11 -5.54
CA LEU A 229 -22.20 7.44 -5.04
C LEU A 229 -23.24 8.44 -4.54
N LEU A 230 -22.79 9.47 -3.79
CA LEU A 230 -23.67 10.52 -3.28
C LEU A 230 -24.27 11.37 -4.41
N ASP A 231 -23.49 11.72 -5.43
CA ASP A 231 -24.00 12.49 -6.57
C ASP A 231 -25.06 11.71 -7.36
N CYS A 232 -24.84 10.40 -7.54
CA CYS A 232 -25.83 9.50 -8.13
C CYS A 232 -27.09 9.42 -7.26
N ALA A 233 -26.95 9.23 -5.95
CA ALA A 233 -28.08 9.07 -5.03
C ALA A 233 -28.89 10.36 -4.83
N ALA A 234 -28.21 11.51 -4.71
CA ALA A 234 -28.84 12.80 -4.41
C ALA A 234 -29.35 13.51 -5.67
N ASN A 235 -28.64 13.38 -6.81
CA ASN A 235 -28.90 14.18 -8.01
C ASN A 235 -29.21 13.34 -9.26
N GLY A 236 -29.17 12.00 -9.17
CA GLY A 236 -29.36 11.12 -10.33
C GLY A 236 -28.24 11.22 -11.38
N ARG A 237 -27.10 11.83 -11.04
CA ARG A 237 -25.97 12.02 -11.95
C ARG A 237 -24.95 10.90 -11.78
N VAL A 238 -24.69 10.19 -12.87
CA VAL A 238 -23.57 9.24 -12.96
C VAL A 238 -22.32 10.04 -13.32
N GLN A 239 -21.32 10.06 -12.44
CA GLN A 239 -20.05 10.71 -12.73
C GLN A 239 -19.27 9.93 -13.78
N GLU A 240 -18.81 10.63 -14.81
CA GLU A 240 -18.06 10.08 -15.93
C GLU A 240 -16.56 10.38 -15.81
N ARG A 241 -15.75 9.68 -16.60
CA ARG A 241 -14.32 9.94 -16.78
C ARG A 241 -14.08 11.35 -17.32
N GLN A 242 -13.15 12.08 -16.70
CA GLN A 242 -12.80 13.46 -17.08
C GLN A 242 -11.31 13.65 -17.41
N GLY A 243 -10.53 12.57 -17.46
CA GLY A 243 -9.08 12.66 -17.54
C GLY A 243 -8.52 13.39 -16.31
N ASN A 244 -7.67 14.38 -16.55
CA ASN A 244 -7.07 15.20 -15.49
C ASN A 244 -7.91 16.44 -15.14
N ARG A 245 -9.10 16.64 -15.72
CA ARG A 245 -9.92 17.84 -15.49
C ARG A 245 -10.69 17.77 -14.18
N LEU A 246 -10.93 18.94 -13.59
CA LEU A 246 -11.87 19.12 -12.47
C LEU A 246 -13.02 20.06 -12.85
N PRO A 247 -14.27 19.79 -12.43
CA PRO A 247 -15.41 20.66 -12.74
C PRO A 247 -15.29 22.09 -12.22
N TYR A 248 -14.48 22.32 -11.18
CA TYR A 248 -14.38 23.58 -10.45
C TYR A 248 -12.97 24.22 -10.51
N ALA A 249 -12.12 23.82 -11.45
CA ALA A 249 -10.79 24.40 -11.68
C ALA A 249 -10.47 24.49 -13.18
N CYS A 250 -9.84 25.56 -13.64
CA CYS A 250 -9.49 25.74 -15.06
C CYS A 250 -8.43 26.84 -15.27
N PRO A 251 -7.25 26.51 -15.84
CA PRO A 251 -6.81 25.17 -16.24
C PRO A 251 -6.61 24.22 -15.05
N HIS A 252 -6.84 22.92 -15.28
CA HIS A 252 -6.48 21.85 -14.34
C HIS A 252 -6.16 20.59 -15.15
N GLY A 253 -4.87 20.25 -15.25
CA GLY A 253 -4.44 19.18 -16.13
C GLY A 253 -2.95 18.87 -16.04
N ALA A 254 -2.51 17.90 -16.85
CA ALA A 254 -1.11 17.59 -17.08
C ALA A 254 -0.76 17.95 -18.53
N TYR A 255 0.27 18.76 -18.71
CA TYR A 255 0.64 19.36 -19.98
C TYR A 255 2.05 18.92 -20.40
N PRO A 256 2.26 18.57 -21.68
CA PRO A 256 3.55 18.07 -22.14
C PRO A 256 4.60 19.17 -22.05
N CYS A 257 5.82 18.78 -21.69
CA CYS A 257 6.98 19.65 -21.60
C CYS A 257 8.05 19.16 -22.58
N ARG A 258 9.12 19.95 -22.75
CA ARG A 258 10.29 19.56 -23.52
C ARG A 258 10.91 18.28 -22.94
N GLY A 259 11.30 17.36 -23.81
CA GLY A 259 11.90 16.06 -23.42
C GLY A 259 11.03 14.85 -23.78
N ASP A 260 11.48 13.67 -23.40
CA ASP A 260 10.77 12.40 -23.63
C ASP A 260 9.80 12.11 -22.47
N ASP A 261 8.52 12.05 -22.79
CA ASP A 261 7.41 11.80 -21.85
C ASP A 261 7.49 12.63 -20.55
N ARG A 262 7.84 13.92 -20.68
CA ARG A 262 7.90 14.89 -19.57
C ARG A 262 6.64 15.74 -19.53
N TRP A 263 6.10 15.92 -18.33
CA TRP A 263 4.84 16.65 -18.14
C TRP A 263 4.88 17.50 -16.87
N VAL A 264 4.10 18.58 -16.88
CA VAL A 264 3.82 19.41 -15.71
C VAL A 264 2.32 19.41 -15.42
N ALA A 265 1.96 19.07 -14.20
CA ALA A 265 0.62 19.28 -13.67
C ALA A 265 0.47 20.76 -13.30
N ILE A 266 -0.63 21.39 -13.72
CA ILE A 266 -0.95 22.79 -13.42
C ILE A 266 -2.41 22.83 -12.95
N ALA A 267 -2.67 23.56 -11.86
CA ALA A 267 -4.00 23.74 -11.32
C ALA A 267 -4.28 25.21 -10.97
N VAL A 268 -5.40 25.72 -11.47
CA VAL A 268 -5.90 27.08 -11.23
C VAL A 268 -7.35 27.00 -10.74
N PHE A 269 -7.55 27.42 -9.49
CA PHE A 269 -8.82 27.35 -8.76
C PHE A 269 -9.53 28.70 -8.65
N ASN A 270 -8.80 29.81 -8.79
CA ASN A 270 -9.36 31.16 -8.61
C ASN A 270 -8.75 32.17 -9.59
N ASP A 271 -9.31 33.39 -9.60
CA ASP A 271 -8.91 34.44 -10.53
C ASP A 271 -7.54 35.06 -10.21
N ASP A 272 -7.06 34.98 -8.97
CA ASP A 272 -5.73 35.47 -8.61
C ASP A 272 -4.65 34.52 -9.17
N GLU A 273 -4.84 33.21 -9.01
CA GLU A 273 -4.01 32.18 -9.64
C GLU A 273 -4.06 32.27 -11.18
N TRP A 274 -5.21 32.58 -11.76
CA TRP A 274 -5.32 32.79 -13.22
C TRP A 274 -4.49 33.99 -13.68
N ARG A 275 -4.56 35.14 -12.99
CA ARG A 275 -3.76 36.32 -13.34
C ARG A 275 -2.26 36.03 -13.21
N ALA A 276 -1.85 35.39 -12.11
CA ALA A 276 -0.47 34.97 -11.91
C ALA A 276 0.01 34.00 -13.00
N PHE A 277 -0.83 33.05 -13.41
CA PHE A 277 -0.56 32.15 -14.52
C PHE A 277 -0.35 32.93 -15.83
N CYS A 278 -1.24 33.86 -16.17
CA CYS A 278 -1.12 34.69 -17.37
C CYS A 278 0.18 35.52 -17.36
N ASP A 279 0.57 36.08 -16.22
CA ASP A 279 1.79 36.87 -16.07
C ASP A 279 3.04 36.01 -16.29
N VAL A 280 3.06 34.76 -15.80
CA VAL A 280 4.18 33.82 -16.02
C VAL A 280 4.27 33.38 -17.47
N VAL A 281 3.13 33.10 -18.11
CA VAL A 281 3.06 32.63 -19.49
C VAL A 281 3.42 33.73 -20.48
N GLY A 282 2.89 34.93 -20.29
CA GLY A 282 3.26 36.12 -21.07
C GLY A 282 2.79 36.13 -22.54
N GLU A 283 2.02 35.13 -22.96
CA GLU A 283 1.54 34.99 -24.34
C GLU A 283 0.29 35.84 -24.62
N GLU A 284 0.12 36.32 -25.85
CA GLU A 284 -1.01 37.19 -26.22
C GLU A 284 -2.38 36.55 -25.96
N TRP A 285 -2.50 35.25 -26.18
CA TRP A 285 -3.76 34.51 -25.99
C TRP A 285 -4.26 34.53 -24.54
N THR A 286 -3.38 34.74 -23.56
CA THR A 286 -3.77 34.83 -22.14
C THR A 286 -4.70 36.01 -21.85
N ARG A 287 -4.71 37.01 -22.75
CA ARG A 287 -5.54 38.23 -22.68
C ARG A 287 -6.82 38.13 -23.52
N ASP A 288 -7.05 37.00 -24.18
CA ASP A 288 -8.27 36.77 -24.96
C ASP A 288 -9.50 36.76 -24.03
N GLY A 289 -10.55 37.49 -24.42
CA GLY A 289 -11.80 37.58 -23.67
C GLY A 289 -12.46 36.22 -23.42
N ARG A 290 -12.18 35.21 -24.27
CA ARG A 290 -12.62 33.83 -24.08
C ARG A 290 -12.10 33.20 -22.78
N PHE A 291 -11.00 33.69 -22.22
CA PHE A 291 -10.39 33.16 -20.99
C PHE A 291 -10.52 34.09 -19.77
N ALA A 292 -11.28 35.19 -19.90
CA ALA A 292 -11.36 36.23 -18.87
C ALA A 292 -12.01 35.79 -17.54
N THR A 293 -12.94 34.82 -17.59
CA THR A 293 -13.65 34.31 -16.39
C THR A 293 -13.53 32.80 -16.31
N PHE A 294 -13.68 32.24 -15.10
CA PHE A 294 -13.69 30.79 -14.91
C PHE A 294 -14.70 30.07 -15.83
N LEU A 295 -15.95 30.55 -15.90
CA LEU A 295 -16.98 29.94 -16.75
C LEU A 295 -16.62 30.02 -18.23
N SER A 296 -16.04 31.14 -18.66
CA SER A 296 -15.59 31.29 -20.05
C SER A 296 -14.40 30.39 -20.38
N ARG A 297 -13.42 30.26 -19.47
CA ARG A 297 -12.33 29.28 -19.60
C ARG A 297 -12.89 27.87 -19.71
N LYS A 298 -13.89 27.52 -18.89
CA LYS A 298 -14.49 26.19 -18.89
C LYS A 298 -15.26 25.88 -20.17
N ALA A 299 -15.95 26.86 -20.73
CA ALA A 299 -16.62 26.74 -22.03
C ALA A 299 -15.64 26.57 -23.21
N HIS A 300 -14.38 26.99 -23.04
CA HIS A 300 -13.32 26.91 -24.06
C HIS A 300 -12.13 26.05 -23.61
N GLU A 301 -12.36 25.10 -22.71
CA GLU A 301 -11.28 24.38 -22.01
C GLU A 301 -10.38 23.57 -22.96
N ASP A 302 -10.97 22.95 -24.00
CA ASP A 302 -10.19 22.21 -25.02
C ASP A 302 -9.17 23.11 -25.74
N GLU A 303 -9.58 24.33 -26.09
CA GLU A 303 -8.70 25.28 -26.78
C GLU A 303 -7.66 25.87 -25.82
N LEU A 304 -8.07 26.15 -24.58
CA LEU A 304 -7.14 26.59 -23.54
C LEU A 304 -6.07 25.54 -23.27
N ASP A 305 -6.46 24.27 -23.10
CA ASP A 305 -5.54 23.16 -22.88
C ASP A 305 -4.54 23.00 -24.05
N ARG A 306 -4.99 23.22 -25.29
CA ARG A 306 -4.13 23.18 -26.48
C ARG A 306 -3.09 24.31 -26.48
N LEU A 307 -3.50 25.53 -26.11
CA LEU A 307 -2.61 26.69 -26.02
C LEU A 307 -1.57 26.52 -24.91
N ILE A 308 -2.01 26.05 -23.73
CA ILE A 308 -1.13 25.76 -22.61
C ILE A 308 -0.13 24.66 -22.99
N SER A 309 -0.59 23.57 -23.59
CA SER A 309 0.27 22.48 -24.05
C SER A 309 1.34 22.97 -25.05
N SER A 310 0.96 23.89 -25.94
CA SER A 310 1.87 24.44 -26.95
C SER A 310 2.96 25.31 -26.32
N TRP A 311 2.63 26.02 -25.23
CA TRP A 311 3.58 26.82 -24.46
C TRP A 311 4.48 25.92 -23.58
N THR A 312 3.91 25.02 -22.77
CA THR A 312 4.67 24.16 -21.86
C THR A 312 5.65 23.25 -22.61
N ALA A 313 5.29 22.77 -23.82
CA ALA A 313 6.15 21.93 -24.65
C ALA A 313 7.49 22.59 -25.04
N GLN A 314 7.60 23.91 -24.90
CA GLN A 314 8.82 24.65 -25.19
C GLN A 314 9.78 24.74 -24.00
N HIS A 315 9.36 24.31 -22.80
CA HIS A 315 10.09 24.48 -21.54
C HIS A 315 10.38 23.14 -20.85
N GLU A 316 11.38 23.08 -19.98
CA GLU A 316 11.53 21.93 -19.07
C GLU A 316 10.40 21.94 -18.03
N ALA A 317 9.95 20.75 -17.60
CA ALA A 317 8.84 20.64 -16.64
C ALA A 317 9.19 21.29 -15.28
N GLU A 318 10.42 21.14 -14.83
CA GLU A 318 10.95 21.73 -13.60
C GLU A 318 10.97 23.26 -13.68
N GLU A 319 11.35 23.83 -14.83
CA GLU A 319 11.36 25.28 -15.06
C GLU A 319 9.94 25.86 -14.97
N VAL A 320 8.97 25.23 -15.63
CA VAL A 320 7.56 25.64 -15.58
C VAL A 320 7.03 25.54 -14.15
N MET A 321 7.29 24.42 -13.47
CA MET A 321 6.90 24.20 -12.09
C MET A 321 7.42 25.31 -11.18
N GLU A 322 8.72 25.60 -11.22
CA GLU A 322 9.37 26.60 -10.36
C GLU A 322 8.83 28.01 -10.62
N ARG A 323 8.67 28.40 -11.90
CA ARG A 323 8.13 29.71 -12.29
C ARG A 323 6.69 29.90 -11.81
N LEU A 324 5.84 28.90 -11.99
CA LEU A 324 4.44 28.95 -11.56
C LEU A 324 4.31 28.95 -10.04
N GLN A 325 5.05 28.09 -9.34
CA GLN A 325 5.05 28.05 -7.87
C GLN A 325 5.53 29.37 -7.27
N ALA A 326 6.56 30.00 -7.84
CA ALA A 326 7.06 31.30 -7.40
C ALA A 326 6.02 32.42 -7.55
N ALA A 327 5.08 32.29 -8.50
CA ALA A 327 3.96 33.19 -8.70
C ALA A 327 2.70 32.82 -7.89
N GLY A 328 2.76 31.75 -7.08
CA GLY A 328 1.63 31.28 -6.27
C GLY A 328 0.64 30.37 -7.02
N VAL A 329 0.99 29.90 -8.22
CA VAL A 329 0.17 28.95 -8.98
C VAL A 329 0.58 27.52 -8.64
N PRO A 330 -0.32 26.65 -8.17
CA PRO A 330 -0.03 25.24 -7.95
C PRO A 330 0.40 24.54 -9.24
N ALA A 331 1.65 24.08 -9.25
CA ALA A 331 2.22 23.30 -10.33
C ALA A 331 3.19 22.24 -9.79
N GLY A 332 3.39 21.16 -10.54
CA GLY A 332 4.29 20.07 -10.16
C GLY A 332 4.69 19.22 -11.35
N VAL A 333 5.94 18.79 -11.41
CA VAL A 333 6.37 17.79 -12.39
C VAL A 333 5.58 16.50 -12.20
N VAL A 334 5.08 15.90 -13.29
CA VAL A 334 4.53 14.55 -13.26
C VAL A 334 5.70 13.58 -13.17
N GLN A 335 5.95 13.07 -11.97
CA GLN A 335 7.15 12.28 -11.68
C GLN A 335 7.02 10.82 -12.12
N SER A 336 8.09 10.29 -12.70
CA SER A 336 8.31 8.85 -12.89
C SER A 336 8.82 8.19 -11.60
N ALA A 337 8.86 6.85 -11.57
CA ALA A 337 9.48 6.12 -10.46
C ALA A 337 10.98 6.44 -10.28
N ALA A 338 11.70 6.76 -11.37
CA ALA A 338 13.09 7.19 -11.29
C ALA A 338 13.22 8.60 -10.70
N ASP A 339 12.26 9.49 -11.01
CA ASP A 339 12.25 10.84 -10.44
C ASP A 339 11.99 10.78 -8.93
N THR A 340 10.96 10.06 -8.49
CA THR A 340 10.62 9.94 -7.06
C THR A 340 11.75 9.28 -6.26
N LEU A 341 12.40 8.25 -6.82
CA LEU A 341 13.46 7.51 -6.15
C LEU A 341 14.78 8.31 -6.05
N ASP A 342 15.23 8.92 -7.16
CA ASP A 342 16.61 9.43 -7.27
C ASP A 342 16.71 10.95 -7.35
N ARG A 343 15.67 11.64 -7.85
CA ARG A 343 15.75 13.05 -8.26
C ARG A 343 14.94 13.98 -7.36
N ASP A 344 13.87 13.51 -6.74
CA ASP A 344 12.99 14.35 -5.94
C ASP A 344 13.74 14.89 -4.69
N PRO A 345 13.98 16.21 -4.60
CA PRO A 345 14.72 16.80 -3.50
C PRO A 345 13.94 16.73 -2.17
N HIS A 346 12.62 16.70 -2.21
CA HIS A 346 11.76 16.66 -1.04
C HIS A 346 11.77 15.27 -0.37
N LEU A 347 11.55 14.20 -1.13
CA LEU A 347 11.62 12.81 -0.66
C LEU A 347 13.01 12.48 -0.12
N LYS A 348 14.06 12.97 -0.81
CA LYS A 348 15.46 12.84 -0.36
C LYS A 348 15.71 13.62 0.94
N ALA A 349 15.33 14.90 1.01
CA ALA A 349 15.51 15.72 2.21
C ALA A 349 14.73 15.16 3.41
N ARG A 350 13.58 14.53 3.15
CA ARG A 350 12.78 13.86 4.17
C ARG A 350 13.35 12.50 4.55
N GLY A 351 14.16 11.86 3.72
CA GLY A 351 14.64 10.48 3.96
C GLY A 351 13.48 9.49 3.90
N TYR A 352 12.66 9.55 2.84
CA TYR A 352 11.53 8.64 2.68
C TYR A 352 11.99 7.19 2.47
N TYR A 353 12.93 6.95 1.54
CA TYR A 353 13.42 5.61 1.24
C TYR A 353 14.48 5.13 2.23
N TYR A 354 14.35 3.87 2.66
CA TYR A 354 15.33 3.17 3.49
C TYR A 354 16.17 2.25 2.61
N TYR A 355 17.48 2.46 2.56
CA TYR A 355 18.37 1.59 1.80
C TYR A 355 18.93 0.49 2.70
N LEU A 356 18.48 -0.75 2.51
CA LEU A 356 18.82 -1.90 3.35
C LEU A 356 19.58 -2.95 2.54
N ASP A 357 20.53 -3.63 3.19
CA ASP A 357 21.31 -4.73 2.62
C ASP A 357 20.58 -6.05 2.85
N HIS A 358 19.95 -6.59 1.81
CA HIS A 358 19.33 -7.91 1.85
C HIS A 358 20.37 -9.01 1.51
N PRO A 359 20.42 -10.14 2.24
CA PRO A 359 21.46 -11.17 2.08
C PRO A 359 21.62 -11.70 0.65
N GLU A 360 20.51 -11.91 -0.07
CA GLU A 360 20.53 -12.39 -1.47
C GLU A 360 20.30 -11.27 -2.51
N ALA A 361 19.25 -10.45 -2.34
CA ALA A 361 18.91 -9.36 -3.28
C ALA A 361 19.90 -8.18 -3.30
N GLY A 362 20.79 -8.06 -2.31
CA GLY A 362 21.72 -6.95 -2.19
C GLY A 362 21.08 -5.68 -1.63
N ARG A 363 21.75 -4.54 -1.84
CA ARG A 363 21.32 -3.25 -1.32
C ARG A 363 20.28 -2.60 -2.23
N THR A 364 19.09 -2.33 -1.72
CA THR A 364 18.01 -1.66 -2.46
C THR A 364 17.21 -0.70 -1.59
N ALA A 365 16.40 0.14 -2.22
CA ALA A 365 15.45 1.01 -1.55
C ALA A 365 14.20 0.22 -1.10
N TYR A 366 13.77 0.52 0.11
CA TYR A 366 12.53 0.09 0.74
C TYR A 366 11.69 1.33 1.05
N ASP A 367 10.37 1.18 0.95
CA ASP A 367 9.45 2.26 1.28
C ASP A 367 9.52 2.60 2.78
N GLY A 368 9.61 3.90 3.06
CA GLY A 368 9.39 4.41 4.41
C GLY A 368 7.90 4.44 4.76
N PRO A 369 7.56 4.61 6.05
CA PRO A 369 6.17 4.79 6.44
C PRO A 369 5.61 6.10 5.87
N GLY A 370 4.36 6.04 5.39
CA GLY A 370 3.64 7.20 4.82
C GLY A 370 3.30 8.32 5.83
N PHE A 371 3.56 8.10 7.11
CA PHE A 371 3.35 9.07 8.19
C PHE A 371 4.47 8.98 9.23
N ARG A 372 4.64 10.03 10.03
CA ARG A 372 5.67 10.12 11.08
C ARG A 372 5.03 10.44 12.42
N LEU A 373 5.26 9.57 13.40
CA LEU A 373 4.96 9.87 14.79
C LEU A 373 6.13 10.68 15.37
N SER A 374 5.83 11.79 16.03
CA SER A 374 6.85 12.72 16.55
C SER A 374 7.72 12.10 17.65
N ALA A 375 7.16 11.22 18.48
CA ALA A 375 7.85 10.58 19.60
C ALA A 375 8.35 9.16 19.28
N THR A 376 7.70 8.47 18.35
CA THR A 376 7.97 7.06 18.04
C THR A 376 7.99 6.80 16.53
N PRO A 377 8.91 7.43 15.78
CA PRO A 377 9.00 7.24 14.35
C PRO A 377 9.19 5.75 14.01
N GLY A 378 8.27 5.22 13.21
CA GLY A 378 8.34 3.86 12.70
C GLY A 378 9.28 3.74 11.49
N GLY A 379 9.42 2.52 10.98
CA GLY A 379 10.16 2.22 9.76
C GLY A 379 10.69 0.79 9.76
N PRO A 380 11.20 0.31 8.62
CA PRO A 380 11.77 -1.03 8.53
C PRO A 380 12.98 -1.15 9.47
N ARG A 381 13.04 -2.26 10.21
CA ARG A 381 14.13 -2.57 11.16
C ARG A 381 15.18 -3.51 10.59
N GLY A 382 14.93 -4.03 9.40
CA GLY A 382 15.80 -4.91 8.63
C GLY A 382 15.14 -5.20 7.28
N PRO A 383 15.87 -5.84 6.36
CA PRO A 383 15.30 -6.28 5.09
C PRO A 383 14.19 -7.32 5.34
N ALA A 384 13.48 -7.71 4.28
CA ALA A 384 12.60 -8.88 4.38
C ALA A 384 13.40 -10.15 4.70
N PRO A 385 12.78 -11.12 5.40
CA PRO A 385 13.45 -12.35 5.76
C PRO A 385 13.62 -13.29 4.56
N LEU A 386 14.69 -14.08 4.55
CA LEU A 386 14.74 -15.28 3.72
C LEU A 386 13.63 -16.24 4.14
N LEU A 387 13.15 -17.07 3.21
CA LEU A 387 12.17 -18.09 3.55
C LEU A 387 12.69 -18.97 4.69
N GLY A 388 11.93 -19.04 5.80
CA GLY A 388 12.26 -19.89 6.94
C GLY A 388 13.44 -19.42 7.77
N GLN A 389 13.96 -18.22 7.52
CA GLN A 389 15.14 -17.67 8.23
C GLN A 389 15.00 -17.71 9.76
N HIS A 390 13.77 -17.63 10.26
CA HIS A 390 13.48 -17.52 11.69
C HIS A 390 12.75 -18.75 12.23
N THR A 391 12.72 -19.87 11.49
CA THR A 391 12.03 -21.10 11.91
C THR A 391 12.53 -21.60 13.26
N GLU A 392 13.85 -21.70 13.45
CA GLU A 392 14.44 -22.14 14.72
C GLU A 392 14.09 -21.21 15.88
N TYR A 393 14.15 -19.88 15.65
CA TYR A 393 13.77 -18.88 16.66
C TYR A 393 12.31 -19.06 17.09
N VAL A 394 11.39 -19.20 16.14
CA VAL A 394 9.97 -19.38 16.44
C VAL A 394 9.74 -20.69 17.21
N CYS A 395 10.37 -21.78 16.78
CA CYS A 395 10.26 -23.07 17.47
C CYS A 395 10.79 -23.02 18.91
N LYS A 396 11.99 -22.49 19.14
CA LYS A 396 12.63 -22.48 20.45
C LYS A 396 12.05 -21.40 21.37
N GLN A 397 11.98 -20.15 20.90
CA GLN A 397 11.69 -18.99 21.75
C GLN A 397 10.19 -18.68 21.87
N VAL A 398 9.40 -18.95 20.82
CA VAL A 398 7.96 -18.65 20.83
C VAL A 398 7.14 -19.88 21.22
N LEU A 399 7.47 -21.05 20.66
CA LEU A 399 6.71 -22.28 20.86
C LEU A 399 7.25 -23.16 22.01
N GLY A 400 8.48 -22.92 22.45
CA GLY A 400 9.11 -23.64 23.56
C GLY A 400 9.42 -25.11 23.23
N LEU A 401 9.72 -25.42 21.97
CA LEU A 401 10.06 -26.78 21.52
C LEU A 401 11.49 -27.15 21.91
N SER A 402 11.69 -28.42 22.26
CA SER A 402 13.02 -29.00 22.46
C SER A 402 13.74 -29.21 21.12
N GLU A 403 15.06 -29.43 21.18
CA GLU A 403 15.84 -29.74 19.98
C GLU A 403 15.39 -31.05 19.33
N ASP A 404 15.02 -32.05 20.14
CA ASP A 404 14.50 -33.34 19.66
C ASP A 404 13.15 -33.16 18.94
N GLU A 405 12.23 -32.37 19.51
CA GLU A 405 10.94 -32.08 18.85
C GLU A 405 11.14 -31.37 17.51
N ILE A 406 12.09 -30.43 17.45
CA ILE A 406 12.41 -29.71 16.20
C ILE A 406 13.01 -30.66 15.18
N ALA A 407 13.96 -31.51 15.58
CA ALA A 407 14.58 -32.49 14.69
C ALA A 407 13.53 -33.46 14.12
N ASP A 408 12.61 -33.96 14.95
CA ASP A 408 11.52 -34.82 14.51
C ASP A 408 10.58 -34.11 13.52
N LEU A 409 10.26 -32.84 13.77
CA LEU A 409 9.41 -32.04 12.88
C LEU A 409 10.08 -31.72 11.53
N VAL A 410 11.40 -31.55 11.51
CA VAL A 410 12.18 -31.39 10.28
C VAL A 410 12.24 -32.72 9.51
N ALA A 411 12.50 -33.83 10.21
CA ALA A 411 12.55 -35.17 9.61
C ALA A 411 11.21 -35.55 8.96
N ASP A 412 10.09 -35.16 9.57
CA ASP A 412 8.73 -35.38 9.06
C ASP A 412 8.31 -34.38 7.96
N GLY A 413 9.17 -33.41 7.60
CA GLY A 413 8.86 -32.37 6.60
C GLY A 413 7.74 -31.41 7.04
N VAL A 414 7.52 -31.27 8.35
CA VAL A 414 6.59 -30.31 8.94
C VAL A 414 7.23 -28.92 8.97
N LEU A 415 8.48 -28.85 9.43
CA LEU A 415 9.33 -27.66 9.35
C LEU A 415 10.18 -27.73 8.07
N GLN A 416 10.36 -26.60 7.41
CA GLN A 416 10.96 -26.52 6.06
C GLN A 416 12.16 -25.59 6.02
#